data_AF-A0AAW0KA24-F1
#
_entry.id   AF-A0AAW0KA24-F1
#
_cell.length_a   1.000
_cell.length_b   1.000
_cell.length_c   1.000
_cell.angle_alpha   90.00
_cell.angle_beta   90.00
_cell.angle_gamma   90.00
#
_symmetry.space_group_name_H-M   'P 1'
#
loop_
_entity.id
_entity.type
_entity.pdbx_description
1 polymer ?
#
loop_
_entity_poly.entity_id
_entity_poly.type
_entity_poly.pdbx_seq_one_letter_code
_entity_poly.pdbx_strand_id
1 'polypeptide(L)'
;NVQKLNIYEINELDRGSPAILRLSKKKVFSLGDLVPFTNKLFTGDLKKQVGVTQGLTVLIENKPEKKGDRYEAMYSFNFGDYGHMAVRGAYLTYEDTYLAVVGGSGIFEGVYGQVKLEQIVYPFKIFYTFYLRGIKELPEELLGDKPVEPNRLLDPFFYYVSYWKPILRFVLKARGVSLPEPKLASCTEKNQSA
;
A
#
# COMPACT_ATOMS: atom_id res chain seq x y z
N ASN A 1 -8.57 -23.45 -8.64
CA ASN A 1 -7.89 -23.15 -7.37
C ASN A 1 -7.94 -21.63 -7.12
N VAL A 2 -8.00 -21.17 -5.86
CA VAL A 2 -7.89 -19.75 -5.51
C VAL A 2 -6.60 -19.55 -4.73
N GLN A 3 -5.71 -18.70 -5.22
CA GLN A 3 -4.46 -18.34 -4.55
C GLN A 3 -4.58 -16.96 -3.90
N LYS A 4 -4.06 -16.80 -2.69
CA LYS A 4 -4.04 -15.51 -1.98
C LYS A 4 -2.66 -14.88 -2.08
N LEU A 5 -2.62 -13.60 -2.46
CA LEU A 5 -1.39 -12.79 -2.45
C LEU A 5 -1.65 -11.51 -1.65
N ASN A 6 -0.79 -11.23 -0.67
CA ASN A 6 -0.91 -10.05 0.18
C ASN A 6 0.20 -9.07 -0.16
N ILE A 7 -0.15 -7.80 -0.40
CA ILE A 7 0.78 -6.77 -0.85
C ILE A 7 0.52 -5.47 -0.10
N TYR A 8 1.59 -4.80 0.28
CA TYR A 8 1.56 -3.44 0.78
C TYR A 8 1.89 -2.45 -0.34
N GLU A 9 1.08 -1.40 -0.46
CA GLU A 9 1.39 -0.23 -1.26
C GLU A 9 1.73 0.94 -0.33
N ILE A 10 2.89 1.56 -0.55
CA ILE A 10 3.41 2.63 0.29
C ILE A 10 3.86 3.80 -0.57
N ASN A 11 3.30 4.97 -0.28
CA ASN A 11 3.78 6.24 -0.81
C ASN A 11 4.84 6.81 0.14
N GLU A 12 6.11 6.68 -0.25
CA GLU A 12 7.25 7.22 0.51
C GLU A 12 7.58 8.68 0.19
N LEU A 13 6.69 9.37 -0.55
CA LEU A 13 6.82 10.78 -0.93
C LEU A 13 8.05 11.09 -1.80
N ASP A 14 8.66 10.07 -2.42
CA ASP A 14 9.88 10.18 -3.21
C ASP A 14 9.65 10.06 -4.73
N ARG A 15 8.40 9.96 -5.19
CA ARG A 15 8.02 9.75 -6.61
C ARG A 15 7.23 10.90 -7.24
N GLY A 16 7.05 12.02 -6.54
CA GLY A 16 6.18 13.11 -7.01
C GLY A 16 4.71 12.68 -7.18
N SER A 17 4.29 11.65 -6.45
CA SER A 17 2.97 11.02 -6.51
C SER A 17 2.18 11.27 -5.22
N PRO A 18 0.85 11.46 -5.30
CA PRO A 18 0.06 11.57 -6.52
C PRO A 18 0.17 12.95 -7.18
N ALA A 19 -0.16 13.04 -8.46
CA ALA A 19 -0.37 14.31 -9.15
C ALA A 19 -1.87 14.64 -9.15
N ILE A 20 -2.27 15.79 -8.61
CA ILE A 20 -3.68 16.17 -8.52
C ILE A 20 -4.01 17.14 -9.65
N LEU A 21 -4.85 16.70 -10.60
CA LEU A 21 -5.31 17.51 -11.72
C LEU A 21 -6.75 17.98 -11.44
N ARG A 22 -6.89 19.22 -10.95
CA ARG A 22 -8.20 19.82 -10.60
C ARG A 22 -8.94 20.36 -11.83
N LEU A 23 -9.34 19.46 -12.73
CA LEU A 23 -10.00 19.80 -13.99
C LEU A 23 -11.40 20.39 -13.78
N SER A 24 -12.07 20.06 -12.68
CA SER A 24 -13.39 20.59 -12.34
C SER A 24 -13.40 22.09 -12.03
N LYS A 25 -12.23 22.67 -11.70
CA LYS A 25 -12.06 24.07 -11.24
C LYS A 25 -12.88 24.42 -9.99
N LYS A 26 -13.36 23.42 -9.24
CA LYS A 26 -14.11 23.62 -8.01
C LYS A 26 -13.20 23.65 -6.78
N LYS A 27 -13.70 24.24 -5.69
CA LYS A 27 -12.96 24.33 -4.42
C LYS A 27 -12.77 22.96 -3.75
N VAL A 28 -13.80 22.11 -3.83
CA VAL A 28 -13.77 20.72 -3.37
C VAL A 28 -13.49 19.80 -4.54
N PHE A 29 -12.95 18.61 -4.27
CA PHE A 29 -12.84 17.57 -5.29
C PHE A 29 -14.21 17.36 -5.94
N SER A 30 -14.25 17.34 -7.27
CA SER A 30 -15.50 17.18 -8.00
C SER A 30 -15.32 16.33 -9.25
N LEU A 31 -16.44 15.76 -9.70
CA LEU A 31 -16.49 14.84 -10.84
C LEU A 31 -15.60 15.33 -12.00
N GLY A 32 -14.72 14.44 -12.47
CA GLY A 32 -13.79 14.71 -13.56
C GLY A 32 -12.41 15.21 -13.12
N ASP A 33 -12.18 15.49 -11.83
CA ASP A 33 -10.81 15.62 -11.32
C ASP A 33 -10.05 14.30 -11.49
N LEU A 34 -8.79 14.38 -11.90
CA LEU A 34 -7.95 13.24 -12.22
C LEU A 34 -6.77 13.16 -11.27
N VAL A 35 -6.43 11.95 -10.84
CA VAL A 35 -5.29 11.71 -9.95
C VAL A 35 -4.42 10.57 -10.49
N PRO A 36 -3.45 10.87 -11.38
CA PRO A 36 -2.38 9.94 -11.71
C PRO A 36 -1.51 9.65 -10.48
N PHE A 37 -1.10 8.40 -10.30
CA PHE A 37 -0.30 7.99 -9.15
C PHE A 37 0.65 6.84 -9.47
N THR A 38 1.71 6.74 -8.66
CA THR A 38 2.61 5.59 -8.59
C THR A 38 3.24 5.48 -7.20
N ASN A 39 3.12 4.32 -6.56
CA ASN A 39 3.64 4.05 -5.22
C ASN A 39 4.48 2.77 -5.22
N LYS A 40 5.29 2.55 -4.17
CA LYS A 40 6.10 1.34 -4.04
C LYS A 40 5.24 0.16 -3.56
N LEU A 41 5.56 -1.04 -4.04
CA LEU A 41 4.94 -2.29 -3.62
C LEU A 41 5.91 -3.13 -2.79
N PHE A 42 5.39 -3.70 -1.71
CA PHE A 42 6.12 -4.59 -0.82
C PHE A 42 5.35 -5.90 -0.61
N THR A 43 6.07 -6.99 -0.34
CA THR A 43 5.50 -8.27 0.10
C THR A 43 4.63 -8.10 1.34
N GLY A 44 3.71 -9.05 1.57
CA GLY A 44 2.79 -9.02 2.70
C GLY A 44 3.48 -9.04 4.07
N ASP A 45 4.70 -9.55 4.14
CA ASP A 45 5.56 -9.54 5.34
C ASP A 45 6.38 -8.25 5.51
N LEU A 46 6.25 -7.28 4.59
CA LEU A 46 6.98 -6.01 4.54
C LEU A 46 8.51 -6.12 4.39
N LYS A 47 9.04 -7.30 4.03
CA LYS A 47 10.50 -7.52 3.97
C LYS A 47 11.13 -7.16 2.63
N LYS A 48 10.39 -7.27 1.52
CA LYS A 48 10.92 -7.07 0.18
C LYS A 48 10.08 -6.08 -0.61
N GLN A 49 10.74 -5.09 -1.22
CA GLN A 49 10.12 -4.28 -2.27
C GLN A 49 10.06 -5.09 -3.57
N VAL A 50 8.86 -5.26 -4.12
CA VAL A 50 8.60 -6.12 -5.30
C VAL A 50 8.26 -5.33 -6.56
N GLY A 51 7.97 -4.03 -6.43
CA GLY A 51 7.79 -3.17 -7.59
C GLY A 51 6.97 -1.92 -7.29
N VAL A 52 6.02 -1.59 -8.15
CA VAL A 52 5.24 -0.34 -8.09
C VAL A 52 3.81 -0.49 -8.56
N THR A 53 2.91 0.30 -7.98
CA THR A 53 1.63 0.63 -8.64
C THR A 53 1.83 1.74 -9.65
N GLN A 54 1.03 1.73 -10.71
CA GLN A 54 0.95 2.82 -11.67
C GLN A 54 -0.44 2.86 -12.28
N GLY A 55 -1.07 4.04 -12.26
CA GLY A 55 -2.31 4.25 -12.98
C GLY A 55 -2.96 5.58 -12.67
N LEU A 56 -4.28 5.57 -12.75
CA LEU A 56 -5.12 6.75 -12.68
C LEU A 56 -6.35 6.47 -11.83
N THR A 57 -6.73 7.44 -11.01
CA THR A 57 -8.08 7.49 -10.45
C THR A 57 -8.85 8.69 -11.00
N VAL A 58 -10.13 8.49 -11.26
CA VAL A 58 -11.07 9.51 -11.70
C VAL A 58 -12.02 9.78 -10.55
N LEU A 59 -12.10 11.01 -10.08
CA LEU A 59 -13.04 11.34 -9.03
C LEU A 59 -14.48 11.23 -9.56
N ILE A 60 -15.32 10.52 -8.82
CA ILE A 60 -16.76 10.38 -9.09
C ILE A 60 -17.57 11.34 -8.23
N GLU A 61 -17.33 11.34 -6.92
CA GLU A 61 -18.08 12.16 -5.97
C GLU A 61 -17.25 12.46 -4.73
N ASN A 62 -17.35 13.69 -4.23
CA ASN A 62 -16.92 14.03 -2.87
C ASN A 62 -18.07 13.73 -1.90
N LYS A 63 -17.76 13.14 -0.75
CA LYS A 63 -18.70 12.80 0.32
C LYS A 63 -18.34 13.54 1.61
N PRO A 64 -18.83 14.78 1.80
CA PRO A 64 -18.55 15.57 2.98
C PRO A 64 -18.91 14.86 4.30
N GLU A 65 -20.02 14.12 4.30
CA GLU A 65 -20.53 13.36 5.46
C GLU A 65 -19.59 12.22 5.89
N LYS A 66 -18.81 11.68 4.95
CA LYS A 66 -17.78 10.66 5.22
C LYS A 66 -16.37 11.24 5.31
N LYS A 67 -16.21 12.56 5.14
CA LYS A 67 -14.92 13.27 5.05
C LYS A 67 -13.97 12.62 4.05
N GLY A 68 -14.49 12.25 2.88
CA GLY A 68 -13.70 11.54 1.90
C GLY A 68 -14.30 11.58 0.50
N ASP A 69 -13.69 10.81 -0.38
CA ASP A 69 -13.91 10.86 -1.81
C ASP A 69 -14.13 9.45 -2.36
N ARG A 70 -14.94 9.36 -3.41
CA ARG A 70 -15.09 8.15 -4.22
C ARG A 70 -14.43 8.36 -5.56
N TYR A 71 -13.57 7.43 -5.92
CA TYR A 71 -12.92 7.37 -7.21
C TYR A 71 -13.31 6.08 -7.95
N GLU A 72 -13.28 6.14 -9.27
CA GLU A 72 -13.10 4.98 -10.14
C GLU A 72 -11.60 4.86 -10.44
N ALA A 73 -11.00 3.73 -10.09
CA ALA A 73 -9.58 3.49 -10.22
C ALA A 73 -9.29 2.48 -11.33
N MET A 74 -8.25 2.77 -12.12
CA MET A 74 -7.72 1.90 -13.18
C MET A 74 -6.20 1.95 -13.09
N TYR A 75 -5.58 0.85 -12.68
CA TYR A 75 -4.13 0.83 -12.43
C TYR A 75 -3.58 -0.59 -12.46
N SER A 76 -2.26 -0.67 -12.53
CA SER A 76 -1.52 -1.94 -12.56
C SER A 76 -0.57 -2.05 -11.36
N PHE A 77 -0.38 -3.28 -10.90
CA PHE A 77 0.66 -3.69 -9.96
C PHE A 77 1.77 -4.35 -10.76
N ASN A 78 2.93 -3.69 -10.85
CA ASN A 78 4.09 -4.19 -11.57
C ASN A 78 5.04 -4.88 -10.58
N PHE A 79 5.43 -6.12 -10.87
CA PHE A 79 6.25 -6.98 -10.01
C PHE A 79 7.64 -7.26 -10.63
N GLY A 80 8.19 -6.29 -11.36
CA GLY A 80 9.46 -6.47 -12.09
C GLY A 80 9.35 -7.58 -13.14
N ASP A 81 10.32 -8.48 -13.15
CA ASP A 81 10.43 -9.55 -14.16
C ASP A 81 9.31 -10.59 -14.07
N TYR A 82 8.56 -10.65 -12.97
CA TYR A 82 7.39 -11.52 -12.84
C TYR A 82 6.24 -11.12 -13.76
N GLY A 83 6.16 -9.84 -14.15
CA GLY A 83 5.06 -9.26 -14.92
C GLY A 83 4.19 -8.32 -14.09
N HIS A 84 2.94 -8.14 -14.50
CA HIS A 84 2.02 -7.23 -13.83
C HIS A 84 0.59 -7.79 -13.74
N MET A 85 -0.20 -7.23 -12.83
CA MET A 85 -1.65 -7.42 -12.75
C MET A 85 -2.35 -6.08 -12.90
N ALA A 86 -3.42 -6.03 -13.68
CA ALA A 86 -4.26 -4.84 -13.84
C ALA A 86 -5.55 -4.99 -13.02
N VAL A 87 -5.99 -3.88 -12.41
CA VAL A 87 -7.24 -3.83 -11.64
C VAL A 87 -8.11 -2.66 -12.06
N ARG A 88 -9.42 -2.81 -11.85
CA ARG A 88 -10.41 -1.76 -12.04
C ARG A 88 -11.51 -1.83 -10.98
N GLY A 89 -11.93 -0.68 -10.48
CA GLY A 89 -13.10 -0.59 -9.60
C GLY A 89 -13.11 0.63 -8.70
N ALA A 90 -13.99 0.59 -7.69
CA ALA A 90 -14.14 1.69 -6.75
C ALA A 90 -12.93 1.78 -5.80
N TYR A 91 -12.40 2.99 -5.64
CA TYR A 91 -11.49 3.34 -4.55
C TYR A 91 -12.18 4.39 -3.67
N LEU A 92 -12.41 4.03 -2.40
CA LEU A 92 -13.08 4.89 -1.43
C LEU A 92 -12.06 5.27 -0.35
N THR A 93 -11.91 6.56 -0.08
CA THR A 93 -10.92 7.03 0.91
C THR A 93 -11.36 6.80 2.35
N TYR A 94 -12.58 6.30 2.57
CA TYR A 94 -13.25 6.22 3.85
C TYR A 94 -13.69 4.80 4.26
N GLU A 95 -13.60 3.81 3.36
CA GLU A 95 -13.94 2.41 3.65
C GLU A 95 -13.24 1.44 2.70
N ASP A 96 -13.17 0.18 3.10
CA ASP A 96 -12.58 -0.88 2.30
C ASP A 96 -13.40 -1.14 1.04
N THR A 97 -12.73 -1.60 -0.01
CA THR A 97 -13.37 -1.90 -1.30
C THR A 97 -12.86 -3.20 -1.90
N TYR A 98 -13.58 -3.67 -2.91
CA TYR A 98 -13.10 -4.72 -3.80
C TYR A 98 -12.99 -4.18 -5.21
N LEU A 99 -11.84 -4.43 -5.85
CA LEU A 99 -11.61 -4.13 -7.26
C LEU A 99 -11.55 -5.44 -8.04
N ALA A 100 -11.96 -5.40 -9.30
CA ALA A 100 -11.82 -6.52 -10.21
C ALA A 100 -10.36 -6.65 -10.66
N VAL A 101 -9.83 -7.87 -10.67
CA VAL A 101 -8.58 -8.21 -11.35
C VAL A 101 -8.94 -8.49 -12.81
N VAL A 102 -8.52 -7.62 -13.73
CA VAL A 102 -8.97 -7.63 -15.13
C VAL A 102 -8.00 -8.34 -16.08
N GLY A 103 -6.83 -8.73 -15.59
CA GLY A 103 -5.82 -9.46 -16.37
C GLY A 103 -4.41 -9.23 -15.85
N GLY A 104 -3.43 -9.80 -16.54
CA GLY A 104 -2.02 -9.68 -16.20
C GLY A 104 -1.11 -10.22 -17.28
N SER A 105 0.20 -10.13 -17.04
CA SER A 105 1.26 -10.64 -17.92
C SER A 105 2.29 -11.48 -17.15
N GLY A 106 3.17 -12.17 -17.87
CA GLY A 106 4.23 -12.98 -17.24
C GLY A 106 3.62 -14.13 -16.44
N ILE A 107 4.01 -14.30 -15.18
CA ILE A 107 3.43 -15.35 -14.32
C ILE A 107 1.94 -15.13 -14.04
N PHE A 108 1.44 -13.91 -14.29
CA PHE A 108 0.04 -13.52 -14.12
C PHE A 108 -0.77 -13.57 -15.42
N GLU A 109 -0.25 -14.14 -16.51
CA GLU A 109 -1.00 -14.31 -17.75
C GLU A 109 -2.28 -15.13 -17.52
N GLY A 110 -3.43 -14.61 -17.97
CA GLY A 110 -4.74 -15.25 -17.78
C GLY A 110 -5.35 -15.09 -16.38
N VAL A 111 -4.75 -14.29 -15.49
CA VAL A 111 -5.26 -14.07 -14.14
C VAL A 111 -6.61 -13.37 -14.13
N TYR A 112 -7.50 -13.82 -13.26
CA TYR A 112 -8.78 -13.17 -12.98
C TYR A 112 -9.16 -13.33 -11.50
N GLY A 113 -10.10 -12.51 -11.03
CA GLY A 113 -10.59 -12.55 -9.65
C GLY A 113 -10.90 -11.15 -9.12
N GLN A 114 -10.65 -10.96 -7.83
CA GLN A 114 -10.85 -9.68 -7.14
C GLN A 114 -9.73 -9.43 -6.15
N VAL A 115 -9.55 -8.17 -5.78
CA VAL A 115 -8.63 -7.74 -4.74
C VAL A 115 -9.37 -6.90 -3.71
N LYS A 116 -9.20 -7.24 -2.43
CA LYS A 116 -9.65 -6.39 -1.33
C LYS A 116 -8.61 -5.28 -1.13
N LEU A 117 -9.06 -4.03 -1.08
CA LEU A 117 -8.26 -2.85 -0.77
C LEU A 117 -8.62 -2.36 0.63
N GLU A 118 -7.62 -2.27 1.51
CA GLU A 118 -7.74 -1.77 2.87
C GLU A 118 -6.87 -0.54 3.07
N GLN A 119 -7.53 0.62 3.22
CA GLN A 119 -6.82 1.86 3.53
C GLN A 119 -6.39 1.87 5.00
N ILE A 120 -5.07 1.98 5.24
CA ILE A 120 -4.50 1.99 6.60
C ILE A 120 -4.22 3.41 7.04
N VAL A 121 -3.41 4.12 6.25
CA VAL A 121 -3.05 5.52 6.48
C VAL A 121 -3.33 6.26 5.19
N TYR A 122 -4.37 7.09 5.15
CA TYR A 122 -4.69 7.83 3.93
C TYR A 122 -3.73 9.04 3.74
N PRO A 123 -3.16 9.26 2.53
CA PRO A 123 -3.15 8.41 1.33
C PRO A 123 -1.88 7.53 1.21
N PHE A 124 -1.16 7.29 2.31
CA PHE A 124 0.22 6.80 2.29
C PHE A 124 0.42 5.28 2.37
N LYS A 125 -0.49 4.54 3.01
CA LYS A 125 -0.31 3.10 3.27
C LYS A 125 -1.62 2.35 3.01
N ILE A 126 -1.58 1.40 2.09
CA ILE A 126 -2.71 0.55 1.68
C ILE A 126 -2.26 -0.91 1.75
N PHE A 127 -3.14 -1.81 2.18
CA PHE A 127 -2.93 -3.25 2.15
C PHE A 127 -3.92 -3.91 1.21
N TYR A 128 -3.43 -4.85 0.41
CA TYR A 128 -4.20 -5.57 -0.59
C TYR A 128 -4.17 -7.06 -0.30
N THR A 129 -5.34 -7.70 -0.39
CA THR A 129 -5.47 -9.15 -0.44
C THR A 129 -6.09 -9.55 -1.77
N PHE A 130 -5.27 -10.10 -2.66
CA PHE A 130 -5.70 -10.64 -3.94
C PHE A 130 -6.26 -12.05 -3.78
N TYR A 131 -7.34 -12.34 -4.51
CA TYR A 131 -7.94 -13.67 -4.63
C TYR A 131 -7.84 -14.11 -6.09
N LEU A 132 -6.70 -14.69 -6.45
CA LEU A 132 -6.29 -14.95 -7.82
C LEU A 132 -6.74 -16.33 -8.30
N ARG A 133 -7.17 -16.39 -9.55
CA ARG A 133 -7.56 -17.61 -10.28
C ARG A 133 -6.95 -17.59 -11.67
N GLY A 134 -6.87 -18.76 -12.31
CA GLY A 134 -6.43 -18.89 -13.71
C GLY A 134 -4.92 -18.96 -13.93
N ILE A 135 -4.12 -18.94 -12.85
CA ILE A 135 -2.65 -18.94 -12.92
C ILE A 135 -2.04 -20.15 -12.21
N LYS A 136 -0.77 -20.44 -12.53
CA LYS A 136 0.07 -21.43 -11.85
C LYS A 136 0.38 -20.97 -10.42
N GLU A 137 0.93 -21.86 -9.60
CA GLU A 137 1.34 -21.55 -8.23
C GLU A 137 2.31 -20.35 -8.19
N LEU A 138 2.06 -19.44 -7.25
CA LEU A 138 2.86 -18.23 -7.07
C LEU A 138 4.27 -18.58 -6.54
N PRO A 139 5.32 -17.85 -6.95
CA PRO A 139 6.64 -17.97 -6.37
C PRO A 139 6.63 -17.69 -4.87
N GLU A 140 7.35 -18.51 -4.09
CA GLU A 140 7.47 -18.34 -2.62
C GLU A 140 7.96 -16.94 -2.23
N GLU A 141 8.82 -16.34 -3.07
CA GLU A 141 9.34 -15.00 -2.85
C GLU A 141 8.26 -13.92 -2.82
N LEU A 142 7.16 -14.07 -3.58
CA LEU A 142 6.04 -13.13 -3.55
C LEU A 142 5.10 -13.38 -2.37
N LEU A 143 5.03 -14.62 -1.89
CA LEU A 143 4.23 -15.00 -0.73
C LEU A 143 4.89 -14.53 0.57
N GLY A 144 6.22 -14.59 0.63
CA GLY A 144 7.01 -14.23 1.81
C GLY A 144 6.65 -15.09 3.03
N ASP A 145 6.98 -14.57 4.20
CA ASP A 145 6.50 -15.13 5.47
C ASP A 145 5.02 -14.77 5.71
N LYS A 146 4.51 -15.16 6.88
CA LYS A 146 3.17 -14.76 7.32
C LYS A 146 2.97 -13.24 7.17
N PRO A 147 1.89 -12.80 6.47
CA PRO A 147 1.61 -11.38 6.29
C PRO A 147 1.52 -10.65 7.63
N VAL A 148 2.06 -9.44 7.67
CA VAL A 148 1.85 -8.52 8.79
C VAL A 148 0.45 -7.95 8.62
N GLU A 149 -0.46 -8.32 9.52
CA GLU A 149 -1.84 -7.83 9.47
C GLU A 149 -1.89 -6.30 9.73
N PRO A 150 -2.69 -5.54 8.97
CA PRO A 150 -2.78 -4.10 9.14
C PRO A 150 -3.42 -3.73 10.48
N ASN A 151 -2.81 -2.82 11.22
CA ASN A 151 -3.36 -2.32 12.47
C ASN A 151 -3.80 -0.86 12.32
N ARG A 152 -5.09 -0.61 12.09
CA ARG A 152 -5.64 0.72 11.82
C ARG A 152 -5.50 1.73 12.98
N LEU A 153 -5.22 1.25 14.20
CA LEU A 153 -5.00 2.12 15.36
C LEU A 153 -3.53 2.51 15.50
N LEU A 154 -2.65 1.53 15.39
CA LEU A 154 -1.22 1.71 15.68
C LEU A 154 -0.39 2.09 14.45
N ASP A 155 -0.75 1.61 13.26
CA ASP A 155 0.01 1.90 12.03
C ASP A 155 0.07 3.39 11.70
N PRO A 156 -1.02 4.19 11.82
CA PRO A 156 -0.93 5.64 11.64
C PRO A 156 0.09 6.27 12.59
N PHE A 157 0.05 5.90 13.88
CA PHE A 157 0.99 6.42 14.87
C PHE A 157 2.44 6.07 14.51
N PHE A 158 2.72 4.80 14.23
CA PHE A 158 4.08 4.37 13.88
C PHE A 158 4.58 5.00 12.58
N TYR A 159 3.71 5.16 11.59
CA TYR A 159 4.04 5.85 10.35
C TYR A 159 4.49 7.29 10.62
N TYR A 160 3.69 8.12 11.32
CA TYR A 160 4.10 9.50 11.56
C TYR A 160 5.34 9.61 12.46
N VAL A 161 5.47 8.73 13.45
CA VAL A 161 6.64 8.68 14.32
C VAL A 161 7.91 8.32 13.54
N SER A 162 7.85 7.42 12.55
CA SER A 162 9.03 7.05 11.76
C SER A 162 9.57 8.20 10.91
N TYR A 163 8.72 9.11 10.42
CA TYR A 163 9.17 10.32 9.71
C TYR A 163 9.71 11.41 10.64
N TRP A 164 9.15 11.52 11.86
CA TRP A 164 9.61 12.52 12.83
C TRP A 164 10.91 12.14 13.53
N LYS A 165 11.14 10.86 13.80
CA LYS A 165 12.33 10.37 14.51
C LYS A 165 13.66 10.82 13.88
N PRO A 166 13.87 10.75 12.55
CA PRO A 166 15.08 11.24 11.91
C PRO A 166 15.28 12.75 12.09
N ILE A 167 14.21 13.53 11.93
CA ILE A 167 14.23 14.99 12.09
C ILE A 167 14.56 15.34 13.54
N LEU A 168 13.88 14.71 14.50
CA LEU A 168 14.12 14.92 15.93
C LEU A 168 15.55 14.51 16.32
N ARG A 169 16.06 13.38 15.83
CA ARG A 169 17.46 12.97 16.03
C ARG A 169 18.43 13.99 15.45
N PHE A 170 18.17 14.51 14.26
CA PHE A 170 18.99 15.55 13.65
C PHE A 170 19.00 16.84 14.48
N VAL A 171 17.81 17.31 14.90
CA VAL A 171 17.66 18.51 15.75
C VAL A 171 18.34 18.35 17.10
N LEU A 172 18.15 17.21 17.76
CA LEU A 172 18.78 16.92 19.05
C LEU A 172 20.30 16.80 18.91
N LYS A 173 20.80 16.13 17.87
CA LYS A 173 22.24 16.06 17.56
C LYS A 173 22.83 17.45 17.31
N ALA A 174 22.13 18.31 16.57
CA ALA A 174 22.53 19.70 16.34
C ALA A 174 22.54 20.55 17.63
N ARG A 175 21.78 20.14 18.65
CA ARG A 175 21.74 20.76 19.99
C ARG A 175 22.62 20.06 21.03
N GLY A 176 23.46 19.11 20.63
CA GLY A 176 24.34 18.37 21.53
C GLY A 176 23.63 17.35 22.44
N VAL A 177 22.37 17.01 22.16
CA VAL A 177 21.56 16.06 22.93
C VAL A 177 21.49 14.73 22.17
N SER A 178 21.96 13.64 22.77
CA SER A 178 21.80 12.28 22.21
C SER A 178 20.53 11.62 22.75
N LEU A 179 19.75 11.00 21.86
CA LEU A 179 18.67 10.11 22.29
C LEU A 179 19.28 8.75 22.69
N PRO A 180 18.82 8.13 23.78
CA PRO A 180 19.23 6.77 24.11
C PRO A 180 18.84 5.83 22.97
N GLU A 181 19.79 5.00 22.53
CA GLU A 181 19.49 3.96 21.55
C GLU A 181 18.46 2.98 22.14
N PRO A 182 17.46 2.54 21.36
CA PRO A 182 16.58 1.48 21.82
C PRO A 182 17.44 0.23 22.01
N LYS A 183 17.55 -0.24 23.26
CA LYS A 183 18.05 -1.58 23.55
C LYS A 183 17.13 -2.55 22.80
N LEU A 184 17.65 -3.23 21.77
CA LEU A 184 16.98 -4.43 21.28
C LEU A 184 16.77 -5.34 22.49
N ALA A 185 15.52 -5.70 22.77
CA ALA A 185 15.25 -6.75 23.73
C ALA A 185 15.90 -8.02 23.19
N SER A 186 17.03 -8.42 23.78
CA SER A 186 17.59 -9.74 23.57
C SER A 186 16.55 -10.74 24.07
N CYS A 187 15.89 -11.44 23.17
CA CYS A 187 15.22 -12.69 23.52
C CYS A 187 16.30 -13.62 24.08
N THR A 188 16.36 -13.74 25.40
CA THR A 188 17.15 -14.75 26.08
C THR A 188 16.57 -16.11 25.75
N GLU A 189 17.40 -16.92 25.07
CA GLU A 189 17.22 -18.36 24.91
C GLU A 189 16.94 -18.99 26.28
N LYS A 190 15.74 -19.57 26.43
CA LYS A 190 15.51 -20.58 27.47
C LYS A 190 16.25 -21.84 27.04
N ASN A 191 17.49 -21.99 27.49
CA ASN A 191 18.11 -23.30 27.57
C ASN A 191 17.31 -24.15 28.56
N GLN A 192 16.65 -25.17 28.03
CA GLN A 192 16.12 -26.29 28.80
C GLN A 192 17.31 -27.13 29.30
N SER A 193 17.37 -27.30 30.61
CA SER A 193 18.19 -28.32 31.28
C SER A 193 17.27 -29.11 32.21
N ALA A 194 16.88 -30.30 31.76
CA ALA A 194 16.64 -31.53 32.52
C ALA A 194 16.19 -32.62 31.53
#